data_AF-A0A529ULM5-F1
#
_entry.id   AF-A0A529ULM5-F1
#
_cell.length_a   1.000
_cell.length_b   1.000
_cell.length_c   1.000
_cell.angle_alpha   90.00
_cell.angle_beta   90.00
_cell.angle_gamma   90.00
#
_symmetry.space_group_name_H-M   'P 1'
#
loop_
_entity.id
_entity.type
_entity.pdbx_description
1 polymer ?
#
loop_
_entity_poly.entity_id
_entity_poly.type
_entity_poly.pdbx_seq_one_letter_code
_entity_poly.pdbx_strand_id
1 'polypeptide(L)'
;MGFLIRMAFWFSLVLLALPLGVGPGEDGQQSVGPIQALFAAREAVGDIAGLCERKPDVCETGKSAMYTITVRAQETAKIAAAMIDDKSEEAGAAETKVADTAKMTTGSVAEDIVLPAKVNIPVLLTSKN
;
A
#
# COMPACT_ATOMS: atom_id res chain seq x y z
N MET A 1 -19.55 3.86 4.76
CA MET A 1 -18.88 3.52 6.05
C MET A 1 -18.59 2.03 6.26
N GLY A 2 -18.96 1.11 5.34
CA GLY A 2 -18.70 -0.33 5.55
C GLY A 2 -17.34 -0.83 5.06
N PHE A 3 -16.70 -0.15 4.10
CA PHE A 3 -15.52 -0.66 3.40
C PHE A 3 -14.29 -0.84 4.30
N LEU A 4 -14.00 0.14 5.17
CA LEU A 4 -12.86 0.05 6.09
C LEU A 4 -13.07 -1.03 7.15
N ILE A 5 -14.28 -1.14 7.72
CA ILE A 5 -14.61 -2.24 8.65
C ILE A 5 -14.50 -3.58 7.93
N ARG A 6 -14.97 -3.66 6.68
CA ARG A 6 -14.83 -4.86 5.85
C ARG A 6 -13.35 -5.20 5.67
N MET A 7 -12.51 -4.24 5.27
CA MET A 7 -11.08 -4.46 5.03
C MET A 7 -10.29 -4.74 6.30
N ALA A 8 -10.51 -4.00 7.39
CA ALA A 8 -9.90 -4.26 8.68
C ALA A 8 -10.32 -5.62 9.24
N PHE A 9 -11.61 -5.98 9.11
CA PHE A 9 -12.11 -7.30 9.49
C PHE A 9 -11.46 -8.40 8.64
N TRP A 10 -11.43 -8.25 7.32
CA TRP A 10 -10.79 -9.24 6.44
C TRP A 10 -9.29 -9.34 6.69
N PHE A 11 -8.60 -8.23 6.87
CA PHE A 11 -7.17 -8.20 7.15
C PHE A 11 -6.85 -8.80 8.51
N SER A 12 -7.63 -8.46 9.55
CA SER A 12 -7.52 -9.06 10.87
C SER A 12 -7.82 -10.55 10.85
N LEU A 13 -8.83 -11.00 10.10
CA LEU A 13 -9.15 -12.41 9.92
C LEU A 13 -8.00 -13.13 9.20
N VAL A 14 -7.43 -12.54 8.16
CA VAL A 14 -6.23 -13.06 7.48
C VAL A 14 -5.05 -13.13 8.44
N LEU A 15 -4.79 -12.10 9.24
CA LEU A 15 -3.71 -12.08 10.23
C LEU A 15 -3.92 -13.10 11.36
N LEU A 16 -5.16 -13.39 11.74
CA LEU A 16 -5.50 -14.41 12.71
C LEU A 16 -5.36 -15.82 12.12
N ALA A 17 -5.69 -15.96 10.83
CA ALA A 17 -5.57 -17.21 10.07
C ALA A 17 -4.13 -17.55 9.71
N LEU A 18 -3.27 -16.54 9.55
CA LEU A 18 -1.82 -16.74 9.48
C LEU A 18 -1.33 -17.05 10.90
N PRO A 19 -0.87 -18.28 11.19
CA PRO A 19 -0.24 -18.58 12.46
C PRO A 19 1.10 -17.85 12.52
N LEU A 20 1.10 -16.59 12.95
CA LEU A 20 2.30 -15.87 13.38
C LEU A 20 2.73 -16.37 14.77
N GLY A 21 2.76 -17.70 14.93
CA GLY A 21 3.06 -18.37 16.18
C GLY A 21 4.48 -18.01 16.61
N VAL A 22 4.62 -17.43 17.79
CA VAL A 22 5.88 -17.37 18.53
C VAL A 22 5.82 -18.44 19.60
N GLY A 23 5.92 -19.70 19.20
CA GLY A 23 5.84 -20.84 20.10
C GLY A 23 6.20 -22.15 19.40
N PRO A 24 6.69 -23.16 20.15
CA PRO A 24 6.90 -24.49 19.59
C PRO A 24 5.55 -25.06 19.16
N GLY A 25 5.41 -25.38 17.86
CA GLY A 25 4.23 -26.07 17.33
C GLY A 25 4.10 -27.47 17.93
N GLU A 26 2.86 -27.92 18.09
CA GLU A 26 2.51 -29.26 18.59
C GLU A 26 3.03 -30.42 17.69
N ASP A 27 3.58 -30.08 16.52
CA ASP A 27 4.10 -30.96 15.48
C ASP A 27 5.63 -30.82 15.24
N GLY A 28 6.33 -30.07 16.10
CA GLY A 28 7.77 -29.85 15.94
C GLY A 28 8.15 -29.01 14.72
N GLN A 29 7.19 -28.35 14.06
CA GLN A 29 7.47 -27.38 13.02
C GLN A 29 7.88 -26.05 13.67
N GLN A 30 9.03 -25.53 13.24
CA GLN A 30 9.56 -24.26 13.70
C GLN A 30 8.64 -23.13 13.23
N SER A 31 7.88 -22.54 14.15
CA SER A 31 7.04 -21.40 13.82
C SER A 31 7.89 -20.23 13.29
N VAL A 32 7.48 -19.65 12.16
CA VAL A 32 8.18 -18.50 11.57
C VAL A 32 7.97 -17.27 12.45
N GLY A 33 9.03 -16.82 13.11
CA GLY A 33 8.98 -15.61 13.92
C GLY A 33 8.60 -14.38 13.07
N PRO A 34 7.91 -13.36 13.63
CA PRO A 34 7.50 -12.16 12.90
C PRO A 34 8.66 -11.46 12.17
N ILE A 35 9.85 -11.46 12.79
CA ILE A 35 11.07 -10.91 12.19
C ILE A 35 11.52 -11.75 10.99
N GLN A 36 11.44 -13.08 11.08
CA GLN A 36 11.81 -13.99 9.99
C GLN A 36 10.81 -13.90 8.84
N ALA A 37 9.51 -13.75 9.12
CA ALA A 37 8.49 -13.50 8.12
C ALA A 37 8.72 -12.17 7.39
N LEU A 38 9.14 -11.12 8.10
CA LEU A 38 9.51 -9.85 7.47
C LEU A 38 10.73 -10.02 6.54
N PHE A 39 11.76 -10.76 6.96
CA PHE A 39 12.91 -11.05 6.09
C PHE A 39 12.50 -11.86 4.85
N ALA A 40 11.65 -12.87 5.00
CA ALA A 40 11.14 -13.66 3.87
C ALA A 40 10.28 -12.80 2.91
N ALA A 41 9.46 -11.89 3.43
CA ALA A 41 8.71 -10.95 2.60
C ALA A 41 9.64 -9.99 1.84
N ARG A 42 10.74 -9.54 2.46
CA ARG A 42 11.77 -8.73 1.80
C ARG A 42 12.48 -9.52 0.71
N GLU A 43 12.72 -10.81 0.93
CA GLU A 43 13.29 -11.72 -0.08
C GLU A 43 12.37 -11.85 -1.29
N ALA A 44 11.05 -11.99 -1.08
CA ALA A 44 10.07 -11.99 -2.17
C ALA A 44 10.05 -10.67 -2.96
N VAL A 45 10.33 -9.52 -2.31
CA VAL A 45 10.53 -8.25 -3.03
C VAL A 45 11.83 -8.29 -3.87
N GLY A 46 12.85 -8.99 -3.39
CA GLY A 46 14.05 -9.31 -4.18
C GLY A 46 13.72 -10.13 -5.43
N ASP A 47 12.79 -11.08 -5.36
CA ASP A 47 12.34 -11.85 -6.54
C ASP A 47 11.66 -10.98 -7.60
N ILE A 48 10.93 -9.95 -7.17
CA ILE A 48 10.35 -8.96 -8.10
C ILE A 48 11.47 -8.21 -8.84
N ALA A 49 12.58 -7.91 -8.18
CA ALA A 49 13.75 -7.32 -8.84
C ALA A 49 14.36 -8.30 -9.87
N GLY A 50 14.39 -9.60 -9.57
CA GLY A 50 14.76 -10.63 -10.54
C GLY A 50 13.78 -10.73 -11.73
N LEU A 51 12.50 -10.43 -11.52
CA LEU A 51 11.50 -10.34 -12.58
C LEU A 51 11.76 -9.15 -13.51
N CYS A 52 12.25 -8.02 -12.98
CA CYS A 52 12.65 -6.86 -13.77
C CYS A 52 13.80 -7.18 -14.74
N GLU A 53 14.76 -8.02 -14.32
CA GLU A 53 15.86 -8.48 -15.18
C GLU A 53 15.36 -9.33 -16.36
N ARG A 54 14.30 -10.13 -16.15
CA ARG A 54 13.72 -11.00 -17.17
C ARG A 54 12.67 -10.30 -18.05
N LYS A 55 11.99 -9.28 -17.53
CA LYS A 55 10.86 -8.59 -18.16
C LYS A 55 10.91 -7.08 -17.86
N PRO A 56 11.75 -6.31 -18.58
CA PRO A 56 11.96 -4.89 -18.29
C PRO A 56 10.70 -4.04 -18.52
N ASP A 57 9.84 -4.38 -19.48
CA ASP A 57 8.61 -3.64 -19.79
C ASP A 57 7.62 -3.59 -18.61
N VAL A 58 7.55 -4.69 -17.83
CA VAL A 58 6.69 -4.78 -16.65
C VAL A 58 7.23 -3.91 -15.52
N CYS A 59 8.55 -3.83 -15.39
CA CYS A 59 9.21 -3.02 -14.37
C CYS A 59 9.08 -1.52 -14.67
N GLU A 60 9.22 -1.10 -15.92
CA GLU A 60 9.05 0.30 -16.34
C GLU A 60 7.61 0.77 -16.10
N THR A 61 6.65 -0.01 -16.59
CA THR A 61 5.21 0.27 -16.38
C THR A 61 4.86 0.28 -14.88
N GLY A 62 5.36 -0.69 -14.12
CA GLY A 62 5.15 -0.79 -12.68
C GLY A 62 5.74 0.40 -11.91
N LYS A 63 6.96 0.85 -12.29
CA LYS A 63 7.61 2.02 -11.72
C LYS A 63 6.78 3.28 -11.95
N SER A 64 6.32 3.50 -13.19
CA SER A 64 5.50 4.66 -13.53
C SER A 64 4.17 4.68 -12.76
N ALA A 65 3.50 3.53 -12.69
CA ALA A 65 2.26 3.38 -11.92
C ALA A 65 2.48 3.65 -10.42
N MET A 66 3.50 3.01 -9.81
CA MET A 66 3.78 3.15 -8.38
C MET A 66 4.29 4.54 -8.00
N TYR A 67 5.01 5.23 -8.89
CA TYR A 67 5.50 6.58 -8.62
C TYR A 67 4.37 7.55 -8.26
N THR A 68 3.28 7.55 -9.04
CA THR A 68 2.15 8.45 -8.79
C THR A 68 1.42 8.17 -7.47
N ILE A 69 1.26 6.88 -7.14
CA ILE A 69 0.62 6.43 -5.91
C ILE A 69 1.49 6.79 -4.70
N THR A 70 2.80 6.56 -4.80
CA THR A 70 3.73 6.79 -3.68
C THR A 70 3.94 8.26 -3.36
N VAL A 71 3.98 9.14 -4.37
CA VAL A 71 4.05 10.59 -4.12
C VAL A 71 2.83 11.07 -3.34
N ARG A 72 1.62 10.62 -3.71
CA ARG A 72 0.40 10.93 -2.97
C ARG A 72 0.41 10.30 -1.58
N ALA A 73 0.87 9.06 -1.45
CA ALA A 73 0.97 8.38 -0.17
C ALA A 73 1.91 9.11 0.80
N GLN A 74 3.03 9.66 0.32
CA GLN A 74 3.94 10.45 1.15
C GLN A 74 3.28 11.71 1.70
N GLU A 75 2.54 12.45 0.87
CA GLU A 75 1.79 13.61 1.35
C GLU A 75 0.72 13.22 2.37
N THR A 76 0.02 12.10 2.17
CA THR A 76 -0.93 11.59 3.17
C THR A 76 -0.25 11.19 4.48
N ALA A 77 0.96 10.61 4.42
CA ALA A 77 1.71 10.23 5.60
C ALA A 77 2.18 11.46 6.40
N LYS A 78 2.63 12.52 5.72
CA LYS A 78 2.99 13.79 6.38
C LYS A 78 1.80 14.41 7.09
N ILE A 79 0.63 14.46 6.44
CA ILE A 79 -0.59 15.02 7.02
C ILE A 79 -1.06 14.18 8.22
N ALA A 80 -1.02 12.85 8.11
CA ALA A 80 -1.36 11.96 9.21
C ALA A 80 -0.39 12.12 10.39
N ALA A 81 0.91 12.25 10.13
CA ALA A 81 1.91 12.48 11.17
C ALA A 81 1.70 13.82 11.89
N ALA A 82 1.44 14.90 11.15
CA ALA A 82 1.14 16.21 11.74
C ALA A 82 -0.13 16.16 12.63
N MET A 83 -1.18 15.46 12.20
CA MET A 83 -2.39 15.26 13.01
C MET A 83 -2.14 14.49 14.31
N ILE A 84 -1.15 13.61 14.35
CA ILE A 84 -0.76 12.87 15.56
C ILE A 84 0.08 13.76 16.47
N ASP A 85 1.00 14.54 15.91
CA ASP A 85 1.88 15.47 16.62
C ASP A 85 1.08 16.60 17.30
N ASP A 86 0.17 17.24 16.56
CA ASP A 86 -0.75 18.28 17.07
C ASP A 86 -1.62 17.77 18.22
N LYS A 87 -2.01 16.48 18.18
CA LYS A 87 -2.76 15.82 19.26
C LYS A 87 -1.89 15.44 20.45
N SER A 88 -0.59 15.26 20.23
CA SER A 88 0.36 14.83 21.26
C SER A 88 0.73 15.99 22.19
N GLU A 89 0.68 17.24 21.74
CA GLU A 89 0.88 18.41 22.60
C GLU A 89 -0.28 18.63 23.60
N GLU A 90 -1.50 18.17 23.28
CA GLU A 90 -2.66 18.18 24.19
C GLU A 90 -2.74 16.91 25.08
N ALA A 91 -1.94 15.88 24.77
CA ALA A 91 -1.98 14.56 25.39
C ALA A 91 -0.63 14.16 25.98
N GLY A 92 -0.04 15.02 26.80
CA GLY A 92 1.09 14.67 27.67
C GLY A 92 0.68 13.69 28.78
N ALA A 93 0.38 12.42 28.43
CA ALA A 93 0.48 11.22 29.26
C ALA A 93 -0.20 10.01 28.61
N ALA A 94 0.40 9.41 27.57
CA ALA A 94 0.28 7.97 27.30
C ALA A 94 1.27 7.54 26.21
N GLU A 95 2.17 6.64 26.57
CA GLU A 95 3.22 6.06 25.74
C GLU A 95 2.72 5.43 24.42
N THR A 96 3.49 5.66 23.36
CA THR A 96 3.78 4.77 22.22
C THR A 96 2.78 3.64 21.97
N LYS A 97 1.73 3.93 21.20
CA LYS A 97 1.07 2.92 20.37
C LYS A 97 0.87 3.50 18.97
N VAL A 98 1.40 2.78 17.99
CA VAL A 98 1.23 3.00 16.56
C VAL A 98 -0.24 3.32 16.28
N ALA A 99 -0.47 4.53 15.76
CA ALA A 99 -1.79 5.11 15.57
C ALA A 99 -2.57 4.37 14.49
N ASP A 100 -3.54 3.54 14.90
CA ASP A 100 -4.68 3.16 14.08
C ASP A 100 -5.89 3.94 14.60
N THR A 101 -6.12 5.13 14.06
CA THR A 101 -7.46 5.75 13.99
C THR A 101 -7.38 6.92 13.01
N ALA A 102 -7.69 6.68 11.74
CA ALA A 102 -7.94 7.76 10.78
C ALA A 102 -9.39 7.69 10.31
N LYS A 103 -10.24 8.40 11.05
CA LYS A 103 -11.50 8.98 10.58
C LYS A 103 -11.20 9.71 9.25
N MET A 104 -11.63 9.16 8.12
CA MET A 104 -11.45 9.77 6.80
C MET A 104 -12.78 10.01 6.10
N THR A 105 -13.20 11.28 6.15
CA THR A 105 -13.97 11.96 5.12
C THR A 105 -13.11 11.97 3.85
N THR A 106 -13.33 11.05 2.92
CA THR A 106 -12.80 11.16 1.57
C THR A 106 -13.81 11.93 0.75
N GLY A 107 -13.49 13.21 0.52
CA GLY A 107 -14.26 14.12 -0.31
C GLY A 107 -14.47 13.54 -1.70
N SER A 108 -15.73 13.58 -2.12
CA SER A 108 -16.21 13.45 -3.50
C SER A 108 -15.28 14.19 -4.47
N VAL A 109 -14.86 13.49 -5.52
CA VAL A 109 -14.35 14.13 -6.74
C VAL A 109 -15.52 14.91 -7.33
N ALA A 110 -15.33 16.21 -7.55
CA ALA A 110 -16.34 17.07 -8.16
C ALA A 110 -16.82 16.48 -9.50
N GLU A 111 -18.12 16.31 -9.63
CA GLU A 111 -18.88 16.02 -10.84
C GLU A 111 -18.82 17.22 -11.80
N ASP A 112 -17.64 17.52 -12.37
CA ASP A 112 -17.55 18.24 -13.64
C ASP A 112 -16.17 18.01 -14.28
N ILE A 113 -15.95 16.79 -14.76
CA ILE A 113 -14.94 16.56 -15.79
C ILE A 113 -15.60 16.96 -17.10
N VAL A 114 -15.46 18.24 -17.48
CA VAL A 114 -15.69 18.66 -18.87
C VAL A 114 -14.74 17.85 -19.74
N LEU A 115 -15.29 16.88 -20.48
CA LEU A 115 -14.55 16.18 -21.52
C LEU A 115 -14.02 17.23 -22.52
N PRO A 116 -12.72 17.28 -22.83
CA PRO A 116 -12.27 18.00 -24.00
C PRO A 116 -12.84 17.30 -25.24
N ALA A 117 -13.83 17.95 -25.87
CA ALA A 117 -14.33 17.57 -27.18
C ALA A 117 -13.18 17.69 -28.20
N LYS A 118 -12.76 16.55 -28.73
CA LYS A 118 -11.67 16.33 -29.70
C LYS A 118 -10.25 16.34 -29.13
N VAL A 119 -9.81 15.17 -28.66
CA VAL A 119 -8.40 14.79 -28.76
C VAL A 119 -8.14 14.42 -30.22
N ASN A 120 -7.41 15.27 -30.93
CA ASN A 120 -6.97 15.02 -32.29
C ASN A 120 -5.84 13.98 -32.23
N ILE A 121 -6.16 12.72 -32.55
CA ILE A 121 -5.16 11.65 -32.62
C ILE A 121 -4.48 11.79 -33.99
N PRO A 122 -3.17 12.11 -34.08
CA PRO A 122 -2.46 11.96 -35.34
C PRO A 122 -2.40 10.47 -35.66
N VAL A 123 -3.29 10.07 -36.57
CA VAL A 123 -3.24 8.81 -37.29
C VAL A 123 -1.98 8.84 -38.15
N LEU A 124 -0.89 8.26 -37.64
CA LEU A 124 0.19 7.77 -38.49
C LEU A 124 -0.18 6.37 -38.96
N LEU A 125 -1.05 6.34 -39.97
CA LEU A 125 -1.14 5.25 -40.91
C LEU A 125 0.12 5.19 -41.76
N THR A 126 0.40 3.99 -42.28
CA THR A 126 1.25 3.69 -43.43
C THR A 126 2.76 3.72 -43.14
N SER A 127 3.62 2.83 -43.63
CA SER A 127 3.51 1.75 -44.61
C SER A 127 4.95 1.27 -44.86
N LYS A 128 5.16 -0.05 -45.03
CA LYS A 128 6.09 -0.67 -46.01
C LYS A 128 7.60 -0.39 -45.78
N ASN A 129 8.46 -1.40 -45.60
CA ASN A 129 8.67 -2.56 -46.45
C ASN A 129 9.56 -3.56 -45.69
#